data_AF-X1Q3Z0-F1
#
_entry.id   AF-X1Q3Z0-F1
#
_cell.length_a   1.000
_cell.length_b   1.000
_cell.length_c   1.000
_cell.angle_alpha   90.00
_cell.angle_beta   90.00
_cell.angle_gamma   90.00
#
_symmetry.space_group_name_H-M   'P 1'
#
loop_
_entity.id
_entity.type
_entity.pdbx_description
1 polymer ?
#
loop_
_entity_poly.entity_id
_entity_poly.type
_entity_poly.pdbx_seq_one_letter_code
_entity_poly.pdbx_strand_id
1 'polypeptide(L)'
;PDMEVFLGRHQKGMTICNRCGKIFKNFNEKMTDMNIAVEMFKDAHQKNCDTQILVSGDSDLVPVCRTVLELFNMKLVIFFPPYRKTDRLREYCHFSARIFTHYIKKSQLPEEIIDSSGNEITKPEYWK
;
A
#
# COMPACT_ATOMS: atom_id res chain seq x y z
N PRO A 1 1.15 20.82 -0.25
CA PRO A 1 0.11 19.76 -0.26
C PRO A 1 0.40 18.77 0.86
N ASP A 2 -0.58 18.44 1.70
CA ASP A 2 -0.39 17.52 2.84
C ASP A 2 -0.37 16.03 2.41
N MET A 3 -0.50 15.75 1.11
CA MET A 3 -0.51 14.41 0.54
C MET A 3 0.09 14.41 -0.87
N GLU A 4 0.96 13.45 -1.14
CA GLU A 4 1.51 13.14 -2.47
C GLU A 4 1.12 11.71 -2.87
N VAL A 5 0.81 11.50 -4.15
CA VAL A 5 0.33 10.21 -4.67
C VAL A 5 1.29 9.68 -5.72
N PHE A 6 1.85 8.51 -5.47
CA PHE A 6 2.73 7.80 -6.39
C PHE A 6 1.95 6.67 -7.08
N LEU A 7 1.67 6.82 -8.37
CA LEU A 7 0.91 5.83 -9.13
C LEU A 7 1.82 4.69 -9.61
N GLY A 8 1.36 3.45 -9.42
CA GLY A 8 1.90 2.29 -10.12
C GLY A 8 1.54 2.30 -11.61
N ARG A 9 2.00 1.27 -12.33
CA ARG A 9 1.73 1.09 -13.76
C ARG A 9 0.97 -0.21 -13.98
N HIS A 10 -0.17 -0.12 -14.68
CA HIS A 10 -0.90 -1.29 -15.15
C HIS A 10 -0.34 -1.74 -16.50
N GLN A 11 0.32 -2.89 -16.53
CA GLN A 11 0.83 -3.47 -17.76
C GLN A 11 -0.18 -4.47 -18.35
N LYS A 12 -0.56 -4.24 -19.61
CA LYS A 12 -1.38 -5.17 -20.40
C LYS A 12 -0.55 -6.41 -20.76
N GLY A 13 -1.15 -7.57 -20.61
CA GLY A 13 -0.59 -8.83 -21.06
C GLY A 13 -1.64 -9.77 -21.65
N MET A 14 -1.16 -10.93 -22.06
CA MET A 14 -1.98 -12.07 -22.46
C MET A 14 -1.61 -13.23 -21.54
N THR A 15 -2.59 -13.82 -20.87
CA THR A 15 -2.41 -15.04 -20.08
C THR A 15 -3.04 -16.21 -20.81
N ILE A 16 -2.32 -17.32 -20.86
CA ILE A 16 -2.82 -18.59 -21.36
C ILE A 16 -3.36 -19.39 -20.18
N CYS A 17 -4.59 -19.89 -20.28
CA CYS A 17 -5.12 -20.82 -19.29
C CYS A 17 -4.37 -22.16 -19.38
N ASN A 18 -3.66 -22.54 -18.31
CA ASN A 18 -2.92 -23.81 -18.26
C ASN A 18 -3.82 -25.07 -18.36
N ARG A 19 -5.14 -24.92 -18.25
CA ARG A 19 -6.10 -26.04 -18.33
C ARG A 19 -6.71 -26.23 -19.72
N CYS A 20 -7.01 -25.14 -20.43
CA CYS A 20 -7.76 -25.20 -21.70
C CYS A 20 -7.11 -24.45 -22.87
N GLY A 21 -5.95 -23.82 -22.65
CA GLY A 21 -5.22 -23.09 -23.70
C GLY A 21 -5.85 -21.75 -24.13
N LYS A 22 -7.00 -21.37 -23.56
CA LYS A 22 -7.64 -20.09 -23.90
C LYS A 22 -6.75 -18.92 -23.50
N ILE A 23 -6.58 -17.98 -24.43
CA ILE A 23 -5.84 -16.74 -24.22
C ILE A 23 -6.82 -15.65 -23.80
N PHE A 24 -6.51 -14.93 -22.73
CA PHE A 24 -7.30 -13.80 -22.26
C PHE A 24 -6.41 -12.62 -21.87
N LYS A 25 -6.94 -11.42 -22.01
CA LYS A 25 -6.27 -10.19 -21.59
C LYS A 25 -6.16 -10.17 -20.07
N ASN A 26 -4.98 -9.88 -19.56
CA ASN A 26 -4.77 -9.60 -18.15
C ASN A 26 -4.13 -8.23 -17.98
N PHE A 27 -4.31 -7.68 -16.78
CA PHE A 27 -3.65 -6.47 -16.34
C PHE A 27 -2.90 -6.83 -15.08
N ASN A 28 -1.58 -6.65 -15.10
CA ASN A 28 -0.75 -6.81 -13.92
C ASN A 28 -0.36 -5.43 -13.43
N GLU A 29 -0.66 -5.17 -12.16
CA GLU A 29 -0.09 -4.05 -11.44
C GLU A 29 1.43 -4.25 -11.34
N LYS A 30 2.17 -3.15 -11.46
CA LYS A 30 3.62 -3.05 -11.37
C LYS A 30 3.99 -1.74 -10.70
N MET A 31 5.17 -1.73 -10.09
CA MET A 31 5.84 -0.57 -9.47
C MET A 31 5.33 -0.17 -8.09
N THR A 32 4.16 -0.60 -7.60
CA THR A 32 3.70 -0.19 -6.25
C THR A 32 4.73 -0.51 -5.16
N ASP A 33 5.23 -1.74 -5.10
CA ASP A 33 6.19 -2.14 -4.05
C ASP A 33 7.53 -1.38 -4.16
N MET A 34 7.98 -1.13 -5.41
CA MET A 34 9.19 -0.36 -5.68
C MET A 34 9.03 1.11 -5.31
N ASN A 35 7.89 1.72 -5.62
CA ASN A 35 7.61 3.11 -5.27
C ASN A 35 7.60 3.28 -3.75
N ILE A 36 6.96 2.36 -3.02
CA ILE A 36 6.98 2.35 -1.55
C ILE A 36 8.43 2.25 -1.05
N ALA A 37 9.21 1.31 -1.57
CA ALA A 37 10.57 1.10 -1.11
C ALA A 37 11.49 2.31 -1.38
N VAL A 38 11.38 2.90 -2.57
CA VAL A 38 12.19 4.06 -2.96
C VAL A 38 11.85 5.28 -2.10
N GLU A 39 10.57 5.59 -1.90
CA GLU A 39 10.17 6.76 -1.11
C GLU A 39 10.50 6.57 0.38
N MET A 40 10.28 5.39 0.95
CA MET A 40 10.72 5.10 2.33
C MET A 40 12.22 5.30 2.51
N PHE A 41 13.04 4.80 1.58
CA PHE A 41 14.49 4.97 1.64
C PHE A 41 14.90 6.43 1.47
N LYS A 42 14.29 7.14 0.51
CA LYS A 42 14.54 8.55 0.22
C LYS A 42 14.25 9.43 1.42
N ASP A 43 13.09 9.24 2.08
CA ASP A 43 12.72 10.02 3.26
C ASP A 43 13.69 9.78 4.43
N ALA A 44 14.14 8.55 4.61
CA ALA A 44 15.14 8.22 5.63
C ALA A 44 16.50 8.86 5.32
N HIS A 45 16.94 8.80 4.07
CA HIS A 45 18.21 9.37 3.63
C HIS A 45 18.22 10.90 3.72
N GLN A 46 17.14 11.56 3.31
CA GLN A 46 17.00 13.02 3.31
C GLN A 46 16.66 13.59 4.68
N LYS A 47 16.36 12.73 5.67
CA LYS A 47 15.91 13.12 7.02
C LYS A 47 14.61 13.94 6.97
N ASN A 48 13.71 13.59 6.06
CA ASN A 48 12.41 14.25 5.92
C ASN A 48 11.42 13.87 7.03
N CYS A 49 11.71 12.77 7.76
CA CYS A 49 10.91 12.31 8.88
C CYS A 49 11.80 11.65 9.95
N ASP A 50 11.25 11.52 11.16
CA ASP A 50 11.81 10.70 12.24
C ASP A 50 11.09 9.35 12.40
N THR A 51 9.88 9.26 11.83
CA THR A 51 8.97 8.13 11.96
C THR A 51 8.33 7.83 10.62
N GLN A 52 8.41 6.58 10.19
CA GLN A 52 7.71 6.06 9.02
C GLN A 52 6.57 5.14 9.46
N ILE A 53 5.40 5.35 8.87
CA ILE A 53 4.22 4.49 9.06
C ILE A 53 3.95 3.75 7.76
N LEU A 54 4.14 2.43 7.77
CA LEU A 54 3.85 1.56 6.64
C LEU A 54 2.53 0.83 6.86
N VAL A 55 1.57 1.01 5.94
CA VAL A 55 0.32 0.25 5.94
C VAL A 55 0.40 -0.84 4.88
N SER A 56 0.90 -2.02 5.25
CA SER A 56 1.03 -3.15 4.33
C SER A 56 1.09 -4.48 5.05
N GLY A 57 0.70 -5.55 4.35
CA GLY A 57 0.94 -6.94 4.76
C GLY A 57 1.84 -7.68 3.78
N ASP A 58 2.54 -6.96 2.90
CA ASP A 58 3.37 -7.54 1.85
C ASP A 58 4.79 -7.83 2.34
N SER A 59 5.19 -9.10 2.33
CA SER A 59 6.54 -9.50 2.74
C SER A 59 7.63 -9.05 1.78
N ASP A 60 7.29 -8.66 0.56
CA ASP A 60 8.28 -8.18 -0.42
C ASP A 60 8.88 -6.82 -0.01
N LEU A 61 8.26 -6.13 0.96
CA LEU A 61 8.76 -4.90 1.56
C LEU A 61 9.76 -5.13 2.72
N VAL A 62 9.97 -6.38 3.15
CA VAL A 62 10.96 -6.71 4.21
C VAL A 62 12.37 -6.13 3.93
N PRO A 63 12.92 -6.23 2.70
CA PRO A 63 14.25 -5.69 2.41
C PRO A 63 14.37 -4.19 2.68
N VAL A 64 13.37 -3.39 2.31
CA VAL A 64 13.42 -1.94 2.58
C VAL A 64 13.26 -1.63 4.07
N CYS A 65 12.33 -2.32 4.76
CA CYS A 65 12.15 -2.14 6.21
C CYS A 65 13.45 -2.42 6.97
N ARG A 66 14.10 -3.55 6.65
CA ARG A 66 15.41 -3.90 7.22
C ARG A 66 16.47 -2.84 6.91
N THR A 67 16.61 -2.46 5.65
CA THR A 67 17.65 -1.51 5.21
C THR A 67 17.48 -0.15 5.87
N VAL A 68 16.24 0.34 6.03
CA VAL A 68 15.97 1.62 6.69
C VAL A 68 16.39 1.59 8.15
N LEU A 69 16.10 0.49 8.86
CA LEU A 69 16.49 0.32 10.27
C LEU A 69 17.99 0.13 10.45
N GLU A 70 18.67 -0.53 9.51
CA GLU A 70 20.11 -0.77 9.55
C GLU A 70 20.93 0.50 9.29
N LEU A 71 20.49 1.34 8.34
CA LEU A 71 21.28 2.48 7.87
C LEU A 71 20.90 3.82 8.52
N PHE A 72 19.69 3.93 9.05
CA PHE A 72 19.17 5.20 9.55
C PHE A 72 18.58 5.03 10.96
N ASN A 73 18.69 6.08 11.78
CA ASN A 73 18.02 6.14 13.08
C ASN A 73 16.53 6.52 12.87
N MET A 74 15.77 5.60 12.28
CA MET A 74 14.38 5.79 11.88
C MET A 74 13.43 4.96 12.73
N LYS A 75 12.36 5.57 13.25
CA LYS A 75 11.29 4.81 13.90
C LYS A 75 10.33 4.26 12.86
N LEU A 76 10.29 2.94 12.70
CA LEU A 76 9.36 2.27 11.79
C LEU A 76 8.16 1.66 12.52
N VAL A 77 6.95 2.03 12.09
CA VAL A 77 5.67 1.49 12.58
C VAL A 77 4.93 0.82 11.42
N ILE A 78 4.42 -0.39 11.63
CA ILE A 78 3.69 -1.15 10.60
C ILE A 78 2.26 -1.42 11.02
N PHE A 79 1.30 -1.03 10.18
CA PHE A 79 -0.10 -1.39 10.32
C PHE A 79 -0.51 -2.42 9.26
N PHE A 80 -0.97 -3.58 9.72
CA PHE A 80 -1.46 -4.63 8.85
C PHE A 80 -2.92 -4.38 8.45
N PRO A 81 -3.26 -4.38 7.16
CA PRO A 81 -4.64 -4.34 6.70
C PRO A 81 -5.48 -5.51 7.26
N PRO A 82 -6.82 -5.40 7.32
CA PRO A 82 -7.65 -6.53 7.71
C PRO A 82 -7.36 -7.77 6.87
N TYR A 83 -7.36 -8.93 7.51
CA TYR A 83 -7.18 -10.25 6.87
C TYR A 83 -5.82 -10.50 6.20
N ARG A 84 -4.92 -9.51 6.15
CA ARG A 84 -3.55 -9.64 5.66
C ARG A 84 -2.61 -9.57 6.86
N LYS A 85 -2.02 -10.70 7.25
CA LYS A 85 -0.93 -10.73 8.23
C LYS A 85 0.28 -11.45 7.64
N THR A 86 1.46 -10.89 7.85
CA THR A 86 2.72 -11.59 7.65
C THR A 86 3.56 -11.41 8.91
N ASP A 87 4.06 -12.52 9.45
CA ASP A 87 4.85 -12.47 10.68
C ASP A 87 6.24 -11.87 10.40
N ARG A 88 6.74 -11.96 9.16
CA ARG A 88 8.06 -11.47 8.76
C ARG A 88 8.24 -9.97 8.92
N LEU A 89 7.27 -9.15 8.51
CA LEU A 89 7.37 -7.69 8.64
C LEU A 89 7.45 -7.23 10.11
N ARG A 90 6.88 -8.00 11.04
CA ARG A 90 6.89 -7.62 12.47
C ARG A 90 8.31 -7.59 13.05
N GLU A 91 9.20 -8.41 12.52
CA GLU A 91 10.60 -8.47 12.95
C GLU A 91 11.38 -7.22 12.53
N TYR A 92 10.90 -6.47 11.54
CA TYR A 92 11.55 -5.29 10.98
C TYR A 92 10.76 -4.01 11.26
N CYS A 93 10.31 -3.83 12.50
CA CYS A 93 9.66 -2.60 12.95
C CYS A 93 9.77 -2.42 14.47
N HIS A 94 9.55 -1.20 14.95
CA HIS A 94 9.51 -0.90 16.38
C HIS A 94 8.14 -1.20 17.00
N PHE A 95 7.08 -1.07 16.21
CA PHE A 95 5.72 -1.38 16.61
C PHE A 95 4.94 -1.89 15.41
N SER A 96 4.08 -2.88 15.66
CA SER A 96 3.09 -3.27 14.67
C SER A 96 1.73 -3.55 15.28
N ALA A 97 0.69 -3.25 14.52
CA ALA A 97 -0.69 -3.50 14.91
C ALA A 97 -1.54 -3.86 13.70
N ARG A 98 -2.71 -4.46 13.96
CA ARG A 98 -3.69 -4.73 12.92
C ARG A 98 -4.70 -3.60 12.84
N ILE A 99 -5.01 -3.15 11.62
CA ILE A 99 -6.18 -2.32 11.36
C ILE A 99 -7.41 -3.23 11.39
N PHE A 100 -8.29 -2.97 12.36
CA PHE A 100 -9.55 -3.68 12.46
C PHE A 100 -10.58 -3.08 11.50
N THR A 101 -11.49 -3.92 11.01
CA THR A 101 -12.53 -3.52 10.05
C THR A 101 -13.44 -2.41 10.56
N HIS A 102 -13.66 -2.31 11.88
CA HIS A 102 -14.48 -1.25 12.45
C HIS A 102 -13.88 0.15 12.27
N TYR A 103 -12.55 0.28 12.19
CA TYR A 103 -11.91 1.57 11.87
C TYR A 103 -12.22 1.97 10.42
N ILE A 104 -12.09 1.03 9.48
CA ILE A 104 -12.39 1.28 8.06
C ILE A 104 -13.85 1.70 7.87
N LYS A 105 -14.79 1.03 8.55
CA LYS A 105 -16.22 1.37 8.49
C LYS A 105 -16.52 2.79 9.00
N LYS A 106 -15.77 3.28 10.00
CA LYS A 106 -15.92 4.63 10.56
C LYS A 106 -15.22 5.71 9.74
N SER A 107 -14.26 5.33 8.89
CA SER A 107 -13.43 6.24 8.08
C SER A 107 -13.83 6.22 6.60
N GLN A 108 -15.11 6.00 6.31
CA GLN A 108 -15.62 6.08 4.94
C GLN A 108 -15.77 7.55 4.52
N LEU A 109 -15.58 7.81 3.22
CA LEU A 109 -16.01 9.07 2.63
C LEU A 109 -17.54 9.21 2.71
N PRO A 110 -18.08 10.43 2.56
CA PRO A 110 -19.52 10.64 2.42
C PRO A 110 -20.14 9.82 1.28
N GLU A 111 -21.47 9.68 1.30
CA GLU A 111 -22.22 8.91 0.28
C GLU A 111 -22.01 9.48 -1.13
N GLU A 112 -21.84 10.80 -1.24
CA GLU A 112 -21.57 11.51 -2.48
C GLU A 112 -20.36 12.41 -2.27
N ILE A 113 -19.43 12.38 -3.21
CA ILE A 113 -18.28 13.29 -3.26
C ILE A 113 -18.21 13.94 -4.64
N ILE A 114 -17.78 15.20 -4.69
CA ILE A 114 -17.51 15.92 -5.94
C ILE A 114 -16.00 15.90 -6.16
N ASP A 115 -15.56 15.37 -7.31
CA ASP A 115 -14.14 15.37 -7.67
C ASP A 115 -13.63 16.76 -8.11
N SER A 116 -12.33 16.88 -8.33
CA SER A 116 -11.71 18.13 -8.78
C SER A 116 -12.19 18.62 -10.15
N SER A 117 -12.85 17.76 -10.93
CA SER A 117 -13.41 18.07 -12.25
C SER A 117 -14.91 18.38 -12.18
N GLY A 118 -15.52 18.35 -11.00
CA GLY A 118 -16.95 18.61 -10.80
C GLY A 118 -17.84 17.39 -11.03
N ASN A 119 -17.29 16.19 -11.22
CA ASN A 119 -18.09 14.98 -11.36
C ASN A 119 -18.57 14.52 -9.99
N GLU A 120 -19.83 14.11 -9.91
CA GLU A 120 -20.40 13.47 -8.73
C GLU A 120 -20.04 11.98 -8.73
N ILE A 121 -19.44 11.53 -7.63
CA ILE A 121 -19.09 10.13 -7.40
C ILE A 121 -19.93 9.63 -6.23
N THR A 122 -20.87 8.73 -6.51
CA THR A 122 -21.68 8.07 -5.49
C THR A 122 -20.97 6.82 -4.98
N LYS A 123 -20.98 6.63 -3.67
CA LYS A 123 -20.48 5.44 -3.00
C LYS A 123 -21.22 4.20 -3.52
N PRO A 124 -20.51 3.11 -3.87
CA PRO A 124 -21.16 1.88 -4.29
C PRO A 124 -22.00 1.25 -3.17
N GLU A 125 -23.21 0.77 -3.51
CA GLU A 125 -24.16 0.20 -2.53
C GLU A 125 -23.56 -0.96 -1.72
N TYR A 126 -22.71 -1.77 -2.34
CA TYR A 126 -22.05 -2.92 -1.69
C TYR A 126 -20.95 -2.51 -0.70
N TRP A 127 -20.65 -1.22 -0.54
CA TRP A 127 -19.73 -0.68 0.49
C TRP A 127 -20.45 -0.26 1.79
N LYS A 128 -21.77 -0.42 1.87
CA LYS A 128 -22.55 -0.20 3.10
C LYS A 128 -22.37 -1.33 4.10
#